data_AF-A0A4R7FVF8-F1
#
_entry.id   AF-A0A4R7FVF8-F1
#
_cell.length_a   1.000
_cell.length_b   1.000
_cell.length_c   1.000
_cell.angle_alpha   90.00
_cell.angle_beta   90.00
_cell.angle_gamma   90.00
#
_symmetry.space_group_name_H-M   'P 1'
#
loop_
_entity.id
_entity.type
_entity.pdbx_description
1 polymer ?
#
loop_
_entity_poly.entity_id
_entity_poly.type
_entity_poly.pdbx_seq_one_letter_code
_entity_poly.pdbx_strand_id
1 'polypeptide(L)'
;MTQSPTPKTLSVRETPIPGFKVIDLPLHGDNRGWFKENWQRQKMLALGLPDFGPVQNNISFNASLGVTRGIHGEPWDKYISVATGRVFGAWVDLREGDSFGATYWCEIDPSVAVFVPRGVGNAFQALEENTAYTYLVNDHWSAEAQSEYTFLNLADETASIPWPLDLDDGELSQKDLAHPRLENVTPMPPLKTLVIGAKGQLGRALTELWSGRTDVEFIGRDVVDLARPETLEAINWQAYRTIVNAAAYTAVDEAETAVGRAQAWSANAAGPSHLARLASEHNLTLVHISTDYVFDGTIDVHSENEPFTPLGVYGQSKAAGDHAVSTTRRHYILRTSWVIGEGKNFVHTMASLADRGISPSVVDDQFGRLTFASEIARAIDHLLTSGAKFGTYNVTNSGDVVSWSDVAKRVFELTGRESTSVKSVTTADFFAGNDMAAPRPTHSALHLDKLEATGFSAADQFEMLNSYLS
;
A
#
# COMPACT_ATOMS: atom_id res chain seq x y z
N MET A 1 -30.77 -36.85 20.05
CA MET A 1 -31.02 -36.61 18.62
C MET A 1 -31.20 -35.12 18.44
N THR A 2 -30.11 -34.39 18.21
CA THR A 2 -30.16 -32.96 17.90
C THR A 2 -30.77 -32.78 16.51
N GLN A 3 -31.73 -31.87 16.38
CA GLN A 3 -32.33 -31.53 15.09
C GLN A 3 -31.22 -31.21 14.09
N SER A 4 -31.30 -31.78 12.88
CA SER A 4 -30.42 -31.37 11.78
C SER A 4 -30.58 -29.86 11.58
N PRO A 5 -29.50 -29.07 11.66
CA PRO A 5 -29.59 -27.63 11.51
C PRO A 5 -30.22 -27.29 10.17
N THR A 6 -31.06 -26.26 10.15
CA THR A 6 -31.69 -25.74 8.93
C THR A 6 -30.57 -25.41 7.93
N PRO A 7 -30.64 -25.89 6.66
CA PRO A 7 -29.56 -25.67 5.71
C PRO A 7 -29.41 -24.18 5.43
N LYS A 8 -28.35 -23.57 5.96
CA LYS A 8 -27.96 -22.20 5.65
C LYS A 8 -27.23 -22.17 4.32
N THR A 9 -27.54 -21.16 3.52
CA THR A 9 -26.71 -20.80 2.36
C THR A 9 -25.56 -19.95 2.85
N LEU A 10 -24.38 -20.07 2.21
CA LEU A 10 -23.25 -19.21 2.55
C LEU A 10 -23.60 -17.75 2.25
N SER A 11 -23.64 -16.91 3.28
CA SER A 11 -23.98 -15.49 3.16
C SER A 11 -23.25 -14.63 4.18
N VAL A 12 -23.14 -13.34 3.88
CA VAL A 12 -22.46 -12.35 4.72
C VAL A 12 -23.45 -11.25 5.09
N ARG A 13 -23.44 -10.81 6.34
CA ARG A 13 -24.28 -9.74 6.88
C ARG A 13 -23.41 -8.66 7.50
N GLU A 14 -23.76 -7.41 7.22
CA GLU A 14 -23.19 -6.23 7.84
C GLU A 14 -23.64 -6.11 9.30
N THR A 15 -22.85 -5.38 10.08
CA THR A 15 -23.21 -4.99 11.45
C THR A 15 -23.03 -3.49 11.64
N PRO A 16 -23.47 -2.93 12.78
CA PRO A 16 -23.21 -1.52 13.10
C PRO A 16 -21.72 -1.16 13.24
N ILE A 17 -20.83 -2.14 13.44
CA ILE A 17 -19.38 -1.91 13.55
C ILE A 17 -18.76 -1.94 12.14
N PRO A 18 -18.16 -0.84 11.64
CA PRO A 18 -17.63 -0.78 10.28
C PRO A 18 -16.62 -1.89 9.95
N GLY A 19 -16.91 -2.66 8.91
CA GLY A 19 -16.05 -3.76 8.44
C GLY A 19 -16.23 -5.08 9.18
N PHE A 20 -16.90 -5.10 10.34
CA PHE A 20 -17.25 -6.33 11.02
C PHE A 20 -18.36 -7.04 10.25
N LYS A 21 -18.20 -8.35 10.04
CA LYS A 21 -19.17 -9.15 9.27
C LYS A 21 -19.59 -10.39 10.04
N VAL A 22 -20.85 -10.77 9.91
CA VAL A 22 -21.35 -12.09 10.31
C VAL A 22 -21.50 -12.97 9.08
N ILE A 23 -21.03 -14.20 9.16
CA ILE A 23 -21.04 -15.18 8.08
C ILE A 23 -21.92 -16.35 8.51
N ASP A 24 -22.92 -16.65 7.69
CA ASP A 24 -23.73 -17.85 7.84
C ASP A 24 -23.08 -18.98 7.04
N LEU A 25 -22.70 -20.07 7.71
CA LEU A 25 -21.98 -21.21 7.14
C LEU A 25 -22.92 -22.39 6.86
N PRO A 26 -22.89 -22.99 5.65
CA PRO A 26 -23.56 -24.25 5.39
C PRO A 26 -22.99 -25.37 6.25
N LEU A 27 -23.88 -26.11 6.93
CA LEU A 27 -23.55 -27.35 7.61
C LEU A 27 -24.10 -28.54 6.82
N HIS A 28 -23.21 -29.44 6.42
CA HIS A 28 -23.57 -30.67 5.72
C HIS A 28 -23.59 -31.82 6.73
N GLY A 29 -24.77 -32.14 7.24
CA GLY A 29 -24.97 -33.21 8.22
C GLY A 29 -25.20 -34.59 7.59
N ASP A 30 -24.67 -35.64 8.23
CA ASP A 30 -24.99 -37.04 7.96
C ASP A 30 -25.04 -37.87 9.26
N ASN A 31 -25.09 -39.20 9.16
CA ASN A 31 -25.13 -40.10 10.33
C ASN A 31 -23.82 -40.14 11.14
N ARG A 32 -22.76 -39.46 10.71
CA ARG A 32 -21.45 -39.37 11.38
C ARG A 32 -21.22 -38.01 12.04
N GLY A 33 -22.12 -37.04 11.86
CA GLY A 33 -21.98 -35.68 12.38
C GLY A 33 -22.28 -34.64 11.31
N TRP A 34 -21.45 -33.59 11.24
CA TRP A 34 -21.56 -32.56 10.20
C TRP A 34 -20.18 -32.15 9.70
N PHE A 35 -20.16 -31.66 8.46
CA PHE A 35 -19.00 -31.07 7.80
C PHE A 35 -19.28 -29.60 7.46
N LYS A 36 -18.26 -28.74 7.59
CA LYS A 36 -18.30 -27.35 7.13
C LYS A 36 -16.96 -26.96 6.52
N GLU A 37 -17.02 -26.14 5.47
CA GLU A 37 -15.86 -25.37 5.01
C GLU A 37 -15.75 -24.14 5.90
N ASN A 38 -14.92 -24.22 6.94
CA ASN A 38 -14.87 -23.14 7.93
C ASN A 38 -14.32 -21.83 7.35
N TRP A 39 -13.31 -21.92 6.49
CA TRP A 39 -12.77 -20.80 5.69
C TRP A 39 -12.45 -21.30 4.29
N GLN A 40 -12.93 -20.59 3.27
CA GLN A 40 -12.58 -20.82 1.87
C GLN A 40 -12.42 -19.47 1.19
N ARG A 41 -11.17 -19.10 0.88
CA ARG A 41 -10.81 -17.76 0.43
C ARG A 41 -11.64 -17.27 -0.76
N GLN A 42 -11.72 -18.05 -1.84
CA GLN A 42 -12.43 -17.63 -3.06
C GLN A 42 -13.91 -17.33 -2.81
N LYS A 43 -14.61 -18.18 -2.05
CA LYS A 43 -16.03 -18.00 -1.70
C LYS A 43 -16.25 -16.79 -0.80
N MET A 44 -15.36 -16.60 0.18
CA MET A 44 -15.46 -15.47 1.11
C MET A 44 -15.20 -14.12 0.42
N LEU A 45 -14.19 -14.05 -0.44
CA LEU A 45 -13.90 -12.83 -1.22
C LEU A 45 -15.04 -12.50 -2.20
N ALA A 46 -15.65 -13.51 -2.82
CA ALA A 46 -16.80 -13.30 -3.71
C ALA A 46 -18.03 -12.72 -2.98
N LEU A 47 -18.10 -12.89 -1.65
CA LEU A 47 -19.14 -12.32 -0.79
C LEU A 47 -18.73 -11.00 -0.13
N GLY A 48 -17.57 -10.44 -0.50
CA GLY A 48 -17.12 -9.14 -0.03
C GLY A 48 -16.33 -9.14 1.28
N LEU A 49 -15.87 -10.30 1.77
CA LEU A 49 -14.88 -10.30 2.85
C LEU A 49 -13.54 -9.75 2.32
N PRO A 50 -12.78 -9.02 3.16
CA PRO A 50 -11.43 -8.62 2.78
C PRO A 50 -10.52 -9.84 2.68
N ASP A 51 -9.54 -9.71 1.78
CA ASP A 51 -8.47 -10.70 1.66
C ASP A 51 -7.42 -10.45 2.73
N PHE A 52 -7.71 -10.95 3.93
CA PHE A 52 -6.88 -10.69 5.10
C PHE A 52 -5.66 -11.61 5.17
N GLY A 53 -5.67 -12.78 4.50
CA GLY A 53 -4.51 -13.67 4.39
C GLY A 53 -4.11 -14.34 5.71
N PRO A 54 -4.89 -15.32 6.20
CA PRO A 54 -4.62 -15.93 7.49
C PRO A 54 -3.27 -16.68 7.51
N VAL A 55 -2.44 -16.38 8.52
CA VAL A 55 -1.10 -16.97 8.73
C VAL A 55 -1.05 -17.93 9.92
N GLN A 56 -2.03 -17.84 10.82
CA GLN A 56 -2.11 -18.65 12.03
C GLN A 56 -3.55 -19.07 12.33
N ASN A 57 -3.73 -20.31 12.79
CA ASN A 57 -4.99 -20.85 13.28
C ASN A 57 -4.86 -21.16 14.77
N ASN A 58 -5.84 -20.70 15.54
CA ASN A 58 -5.88 -20.83 16.99
C ASN A 58 -7.11 -21.60 17.43
N ILE A 59 -6.98 -22.36 18.50
CA ILE A 59 -8.08 -23.11 19.11
C ILE A 59 -8.02 -22.91 20.62
N SER A 60 -9.14 -22.49 21.19
CA SER A 60 -9.37 -22.44 22.63
C SER A 60 -10.44 -23.46 23.00
N PHE A 61 -10.08 -24.39 23.88
CA PHE A 61 -11.02 -25.35 24.44
C PHE A 61 -11.53 -24.85 25.79
N ASN A 62 -12.85 -24.82 25.94
CA ASN A 62 -13.54 -24.35 27.14
C ASN A 62 -14.33 -25.53 27.71
N ALA A 63 -13.82 -26.11 28.79
CA ALA A 63 -14.38 -27.31 29.39
C ALA A 63 -15.72 -27.04 30.09
N SER A 64 -15.83 -25.89 30.77
CA SER A 64 -16.97 -25.50 31.60
C SER A 64 -17.91 -24.52 30.88
N LEU A 65 -19.18 -24.55 31.25
CA LEU A 65 -20.15 -23.50 30.94
C LEU A 65 -19.72 -22.16 31.56
N GLY A 66 -19.97 -21.03 30.89
CA GLY A 66 -19.74 -19.70 31.46
C GLY A 66 -18.31 -19.17 31.40
N VAL A 67 -17.35 -19.96 30.90
CA VAL A 67 -15.99 -19.48 30.64
C VAL A 67 -16.05 -18.25 29.73
N THR A 68 -15.56 -17.12 30.23
CA THR A 68 -15.65 -15.83 29.55
C THR A 68 -14.26 -15.27 29.33
N ARG A 69 -13.98 -14.81 28.11
CA ARG A 69 -12.70 -14.18 27.74
C ARG A 69 -12.91 -12.71 27.37
N GLY A 70 -12.01 -11.85 27.86
CA GLY A 70 -12.12 -10.39 27.83
C GLY A 70 -12.26 -9.75 26.45
N ILE A 71 -12.61 -8.45 26.44
CA ILE A 71 -12.75 -7.63 25.24
C ILE A 71 -11.37 -7.10 24.84
N HIS A 72 -10.73 -7.78 23.90
CA HIS A 72 -9.38 -7.46 23.44
C HIS A 72 -9.45 -6.94 22.00
N GLY A 73 -8.98 -5.72 21.76
CA GLY A 73 -8.83 -5.13 20.44
C GLY A 73 -7.38 -5.31 19.97
N GLU A 74 -7.13 -6.38 19.23
CA GLU A 74 -5.78 -6.71 18.76
C GLU A 74 -5.42 -5.99 17.45
N PRO A 75 -4.11 -5.82 17.15
CA PRO A 75 -3.63 -5.13 15.96
C PRO A 75 -3.75 -5.95 14.65
N TRP A 76 -4.63 -6.95 14.60
CA TRP A 76 -4.85 -7.82 13.43
C TRP A 76 -6.32 -8.19 13.25
N ASP A 77 -6.65 -8.65 12.05
CA ASP A 77 -7.98 -9.17 11.74
C ASP A 77 -8.14 -10.61 12.25
N LYS A 78 -9.37 -10.97 12.61
CA LYS A 78 -9.74 -12.33 12.99
C LYS A 78 -10.87 -12.86 12.15
N TYR A 79 -10.82 -14.15 11.86
CA TYR A 79 -11.97 -14.92 11.41
C TYR A 79 -12.30 -15.96 12.48
N ILE A 80 -13.45 -15.81 13.13
CA ILE A 80 -13.85 -16.58 14.31
C ILE A 80 -15.01 -17.51 13.97
N SER A 81 -15.01 -18.70 14.55
CA SER A 81 -16.13 -19.65 14.52
C SER A 81 -16.00 -20.64 15.68
N VAL A 82 -16.94 -21.59 15.80
CA VAL A 82 -16.81 -22.71 16.75
C VAL A 82 -16.72 -24.05 16.01
N ALA A 83 -15.87 -24.95 16.48
CA ALA A 83 -15.77 -26.31 15.98
C ALA A 83 -16.76 -27.26 16.66
N THR A 84 -17.13 -26.97 17.91
CA THR A 84 -18.20 -27.67 18.67
C THR A 84 -18.69 -26.76 19.79
N GLY A 85 -19.92 -26.98 20.26
CA GLY A 85 -20.57 -26.17 21.29
C GLY A 85 -21.16 -24.86 20.75
N ARG A 86 -21.44 -23.93 21.66
CA ARG A 86 -21.95 -22.58 21.35
C ARG A 86 -21.29 -21.54 22.23
N VAL A 87 -21.11 -20.34 21.69
CA VAL A 87 -20.68 -19.17 22.45
C VAL A 87 -21.61 -17.99 22.22
N PHE A 88 -21.71 -17.11 23.21
CA PHE A 88 -22.16 -15.74 23.02
C PHE A 88 -20.95 -14.89 22.72
N GLY A 89 -20.84 -14.37 21.50
CA GLY A 89 -19.79 -13.43 21.13
C GLY A 89 -20.25 -11.99 21.32
N ALA A 90 -19.35 -11.14 21.82
CA ALA A 90 -19.59 -9.72 21.99
C ALA A 90 -18.40 -8.91 21.49
N TRP A 91 -18.69 -7.81 20.81
CA TRP A 91 -17.70 -6.95 20.18
C TRP A 91 -17.97 -5.48 20.45
N VAL A 92 -16.88 -4.74 20.63
CA VAL A 92 -16.89 -3.28 20.81
C VAL A 92 -15.86 -2.67 19.89
N ASP A 93 -16.24 -1.65 19.13
CA ASP A 93 -15.29 -0.93 18.29
C ASP A 93 -14.38 -0.06 19.17
N LEU A 94 -13.10 -0.43 19.28
CA LEU A 94 -12.11 0.30 20.07
C LEU A 94 -11.17 1.12 19.17
N ARG A 95 -11.52 1.30 17.89
CA ARG A 95 -10.75 2.11 16.94
C ARG A 95 -11.05 3.58 17.10
N GLU A 96 -10.06 4.42 16.88
CA GLU A 96 -10.25 5.86 16.78
C GLU A 96 -11.24 6.20 15.64
N GLY A 97 -12.26 7.01 15.93
CA GLY A 97 -13.23 7.49 14.93
C GLY A 97 -14.67 7.50 15.45
N ASP A 98 -15.60 7.82 14.54
CA ASP A 98 -17.02 8.04 14.88
C ASP A 98 -17.74 6.79 15.40
N SER A 99 -17.21 5.60 15.12
CA SER A 99 -17.78 4.33 15.58
C SER A 99 -17.21 3.86 16.93
N PHE A 100 -16.30 4.59 17.55
CA PHE A 100 -15.72 4.21 18.85
C PHE A 100 -16.82 3.95 19.90
N GLY A 101 -16.76 2.79 20.55
CA GLY A 101 -17.75 2.33 21.51
C GLY A 101 -18.97 1.64 20.90
N ALA A 102 -19.13 1.59 19.57
CA ALA A 102 -20.22 0.86 18.94
C ALA A 102 -20.12 -0.64 19.27
N THR A 103 -21.24 -1.25 19.63
CA THR A 103 -21.29 -2.65 20.08
C THR A 103 -22.09 -3.54 19.15
N TYR A 104 -21.74 -4.82 19.13
CA TYR A 104 -22.50 -5.87 18.46
C TYR A 104 -22.33 -7.17 19.23
N TRP A 105 -23.34 -8.03 19.22
CA TRP A 105 -23.28 -9.35 19.85
C TRP A 105 -24.18 -10.34 19.12
N CYS A 106 -23.80 -11.62 19.16
CA CYS A 106 -24.63 -12.71 18.66
C CYS A 106 -24.17 -14.06 19.21
N GLU A 107 -25.06 -15.05 19.21
CA GLU A 107 -24.65 -16.44 19.39
C GLU A 107 -23.89 -16.95 18.17
N ILE A 108 -22.83 -17.71 18.43
CA ILE A 108 -22.06 -18.45 17.43
C ILE A 108 -22.18 -19.93 17.74
N ASP A 109 -22.87 -20.65 16.85
CA ASP A 109 -22.85 -22.11 16.75
C ASP A 109 -21.99 -22.52 15.54
N PRO A 110 -21.82 -23.83 15.24
CA PRO A 110 -20.98 -24.24 14.12
C PRO A 110 -21.38 -23.69 12.75
N SER A 111 -22.63 -23.23 12.57
CA SER A 111 -23.19 -22.62 11.37
C SER A 111 -22.98 -21.11 11.29
N VAL A 112 -22.28 -20.50 12.25
CA VAL A 112 -21.99 -19.07 12.28
C VAL A 112 -20.49 -18.86 12.39
N ALA A 113 -19.99 -17.88 11.65
CA ALA A 113 -18.67 -17.32 11.83
C ALA A 113 -18.75 -15.79 11.82
N VAL A 114 -17.70 -15.12 12.27
CA VAL A 114 -17.59 -13.67 12.19
C VAL A 114 -16.21 -13.27 11.68
N PHE A 115 -16.16 -12.19 10.91
CA PHE A 115 -14.94 -11.49 10.58
C PHE A 115 -14.84 -10.24 11.46
N VAL A 116 -13.76 -10.15 12.23
CA VAL A 116 -13.51 -9.11 13.22
C VAL A 116 -12.30 -8.30 12.76
N PRO A 117 -12.47 -7.04 12.36
CA PRO A 117 -11.36 -6.19 11.94
C PRO A 117 -10.39 -5.89 13.08
N ARG A 118 -9.13 -5.58 12.72
CA ARG A 118 -8.13 -4.97 13.60
C ARG A 118 -8.75 -3.88 14.50
N GLY A 119 -8.47 -3.94 15.80
CA GLY A 119 -8.89 -2.96 16.79
C GLY A 119 -10.35 -3.06 17.24
N VAL A 120 -11.15 -3.98 16.67
CA VAL A 120 -12.46 -4.32 17.23
C VAL A 120 -12.25 -5.28 18.40
N GLY A 121 -12.60 -4.82 19.60
CA GLY A 121 -12.55 -5.59 20.83
C GLY A 121 -13.40 -6.85 20.71
N ASN A 122 -12.79 -8.03 20.86
CA ASN A 122 -13.47 -9.32 20.76
C ASN A 122 -13.53 -10.03 22.11
N ALA A 123 -14.73 -10.40 22.54
CA ALA A 123 -14.98 -11.23 23.70
C ALA A 123 -15.95 -12.37 23.40
N PHE A 124 -15.95 -13.40 24.25
CA PHE A 124 -16.99 -14.43 24.20
C PHE A 124 -17.24 -15.04 25.58
N GLN A 125 -18.43 -15.61 25.74
CA GLN A 125 -18.84 -16.46 26.87
C GLN A 125 -19.30 -17.83 26.34
N ALA A 126 -18.75 -18.91 26.87
CA ALA A 126 -19.16 -20.28 26.50
C ALA A 126 -20.57 -20.58 27.02
N LEU A 127 -21.47 -20.99 26.13
CA LEU A 127 -22.87 -21.34 26.44
C LEU A 127 -23.09 -22.85 26.59
N GLU A 128 -22.07 -23.65 26.29
CA GLU A 128 -22.08 -25.10 26.43
C GLU A 128 -20.71 -25.59 26.91
N GLU A 129 -20.72 -26.68 27.68
CA GLU A 129 -19.49 -27.41 28.04
C GLU A 129 -18.78 -27.95 26.80
N ASN A 130 -17.47 -28.16 26.92
CA ASN A 130 -16.64 -28.72 25.85
C ASN A 130 -16.70 -27.91 24.53
N THR A 131 -16.83 -26.59 24.64
CA THR A 131 -16.89 -25.69 23.49
C THR A 131 -15.48 -25.42 22.95
N ALA A 132 -15.30 -25.67 21.64
CA ALA A 132 -14.04 -25.41 20.94
C ALA A 132 -14.17 -24.17 20.06
N TYR A 133 -13.65 -23.05 20.53
CA TYR A 133 -13.61 -21.77 19.83
C TYR A 133 -12.37 -21.73 18.92
N THR A 134 -12.55 -21.44 17.64
CA THR A 134 -11.46 -21.44 16.65
C THR A 134 -11.40 -20.12 15.91
N TYR A 135 -10.19 -19.60 15.72
CA TYR A 135 -9.99 -18.35 15.01
C TYR A 135 -8.71 -18.31 14.19
N LEU A 136 -8.82 -17.78 12.98
CA LEU A 136 -7.71 -17.45 12.10
C LEU A 136 -7.29 -16.00 12.33
N VAL A 137 -6.01 -15.71 12.18
CA VAL A 137 -5.44 -14.35 12.24
C VAL A 137 -4.48 -14.10 11.09
N ASN A 138 -4.32 -12.85 10.66
CA ASN A 138 -3.39 -12.44 9.61
C ASN A 138 -2.07 -11.85 10.13
N ASP A 139 -1.83 -11.90 11.43
CA ASP A 139 -0.53 -11.59 12.01
C ASP A 139 -0.15 -12.60 13.09
N HIS A 140 1.15 -12.71 13.36
CA HIS A 140 1.69 -13.58 14.37
C HIS A 140 1.48 -12.98 15.76
N TRP A 141 1.04 -13.83 16.70
CA TRP A 141 1.06 -13.43 18.10
C TRP A 141 2.52 -13.33 18.59
N SER A 142 2.84 -12.23 19.25
CA SER A 142 4.09 -12.04 20.00
C SER A 142 3.79 -11.39 21.35
N ALA A 143 4.71 -11.56 22.31
CA ALA A 143 4.54 -10.91 23.62
C ALA A 143 4.66 -9.38 23.50
N GLU A 144 5.48 -8.93 22.56
CA GLU A 144 5.72 -7.52 22.22
C GLU A 144 4.45 -6.86 21.68
N ALA A 145 3.65 -7.58 20.87
CA ALA A 145 2.40 -7.08 20.30
C ALA A 145 1.35 -6.75 21.37
N GLN A 146 1.42 -7.30 22.59
CA GLN A 146 0.49 -6.96 23.67
C GLN A 146 0.52 -5.48 24.05
N SER A 147 1.66 -4.81 23.84
CA SER A 147 1.78 -3.37 24.08
C SER A 147 0.97 -2.52 23.10
N GLU A 148 0.57 -3.10 21.96
CA GLU A 148 -0.25 -2.46 20.94
C GLU A 148 -1.74 -2.79 21.07
N TYR A 149 -2.12 -3.61 22.04
CA TYR A 149 -3.52 -3.98 22.25
C TYR A 149 -4.28 -2.83 22.90
N THR A 150 -5.55 -2.72 22.55
CA THR A 150 -6.52 -1.95 23.32
C THR A 150 -7.46 -2.89 24.05
N PHE A 151 -7.82 -2.59 25.28
CA PHE A 151 -8.58 -3.47 26.16
C PHE A 151 -9.79 -2.75 26.71
N LEU A 152 -10.90 -3.46 26.84
CA LEU A 152 -12.08 -2.97 27.54
C LEU A 152 -12.49 -3.97 28.63
N ASN A 153 -12.96 -3.43 29.76
CA ASN A 153 -13.50 -4.23 30.84
C ASN A 153 -14.81 -4.92 30.43
N LEU A 154 -14.94 -6.22 30.73
CA LEU A 154 -16.16 -7.00 30.43
C LEU A 154 -17.42 -6.46 31.10
N ALA A 155 -17.26 -5.85 32.28
CA ALA A 155 -18.36 -5.29 33.08
C ALA A 155 -18.58 -3.79 32.81
N ASP A 156 -18.07 -3.25 31.70
CA ASP A 156 -18.31 -1.85 31.33
C ASP A 156 -19.79 -1.62 31.03
N GLU A 157 -20.39 -0.72 31.80
CA GLU A 157 -21.83 -0.45 31.79
C GLU A 157 -22.25 0.30 30.52
N THR A 158 -21.33 1.08 29.93
CA THR A 158 -21.58 1.89 28.73
C THR A 158 -21.60 1.06 27.46
N ALA A 159 -20.83 -0.04 27.41
CA ALA A 159 -20.88 -1.02 26.33
C ALA A 159 -22.22 -1.77 26.28
N SER A 160 -22.93 -1.86 27.42
CA SER A 160 -24.29 -2.44 27.54
C SER A 160 -24.43 -3.83 26.89
N ILE A 161 -23.40 -4.67 27.02
CA ILE A 161 -23.39 -6.04 26.48
C ILE A 161 -24.32 -6.93 27.33
N PRO A 162 -25.34 -7.59 26.75
CA PRO A 162 -26.27 -8.42 27.49
C PRO A 162 -25.71 -9.84 27.68
N TRP A 163 -24.73 -9.99 28.57
CA TRP A 163 -24.12 -11.28 28.90
C TRP A 163 -25.20 -12.30 29.35
N PRO A 164 -25.32 -13.47 28.70
CA PRO A 164 -26.36 -14.45 29.01
C PRO A 164 -26.25 -15.08 30.40
N LEU A 165 -25.02 -15.24 30.90
CA LEU A 165 -24.72 -15.69 32.25
C LEU A 165 -24.04 -14.55 33.01
N ASP A 166 -24.31 -14.48 34.31
CA ASP A 166 -23.68 -13.49 35.17
C ASP A 166 -22.15 -13.61 35.11
N LEU A 167 -21.47 -12.46 34.98
CA LEU A 167 -20.01 -12.42 34.93
C LEU A 167 -19.40 -12.84 36.27
N ASP A 168 -20.12 -12.65 37.38
CA ASP A 168 -19.67 -13.07 38.71
C ASP A 168 -19.72 -14.61 38.90
N ASP A 169 -20.58 -15.28 38.13
CA ASP A 169 -20.72 -16.75 38.13
C ASP A 169 -19.76 -17.44 37.15
N GLY A 170 -19.09 -16.68 36.28
CA GLY A 170 -18.21 -17.17 35.22
C GLY A 170 -16.74 -17.28 35.64
N GLU A 171 -15.99 -18.16 34.95
CA GLU A 171 -14.52 -18.20 35.08
C GLU A 171 -13.90 -17.03 34.29
N LEU A 172 -13.41 -16.02 35.02
CA LEU A 172 -12.73 -14.83 34.48
C LEU A 172 -11.23 -14.81 34.85
N SER A 173 -10.41 -14.26 33.96
CA SER A 173 -8.99 -14.03 34.26
C SER A 173 -8.81 -12.77 35.13
N GLN A 174 -7.82 -12.78 36.03
CA GLN A 174 -7.49 -11.59 36.84
C GLN A 174 -7.11 -10.38 35.98
N LYS A 175 -6.55 -10.60 34.77
CA LYS A 175 -6.19 -9.52 33.85
C LYS A 175 -7.43 -8.80 33.33
N ASP A 176 -8.46 -9.55 32.94
CA ASP A 176 -9.69 -8.99 32.39
C ASP A 176 -10.47 -8.13 33.40
N LEU A 177 -10.37 -8.47 34.69
CA LEU A 177 -10.96 -7.69 35.79
C LEU A 177 -10.32 -6.30 35.93
N ALA A 178 -9.04 -6.16 35.57
CA ALA A 178 -8.26 -4.94 35.72
C ALA A 178 -8.28 -4.02 34.48
N HIS A 179 -8.96 -4.42 33.40
CA HIS A 179 -9.04 -3.62 32.18
C HIS A 179 -9.82 -2.32 32.40
N PRO A 180 -9.51 -1.26 31.63
CA PRO A 180 -10.15 0.05 31.79
C PRO A 180 -11.62 0.03 31.38
N ARG A 181 -12.39 0.96 31.93
CA ARG A 181 -13.71 1.37 31.42
C ARG A 181 -13.56 2.15 30.10
N LEU A 182 -14.59 2.17 29.27
CA LEU A 182 -14.58 2.73 27.91
C LEU A 182 -14.10 4.18 27.86
N GLU A 183 -14.51 5.00 28.83
CA GLU A 183 -14.07 6.40 28.96
C GLU A 183 -12.55 6.56 29.16
N ASN A 184 -11.87 5.51 29.64
CA ASN A 184 -10.44 5.47 29.93
C ASN A 184 -9.66 4.61 28.92
N VAL A 185 -10.32 4.12 27.86
CA VAL A 185 -9.66 3.34 26.80
C VAL A 185 -8.88 4.29 25.90
N THR A 186 -7.61 3.98 25.65
CA THR A 186 -6.86 4.57 24.53
C THR A 186 -7.29 3.88 23.23
N PRO A 187 -7.90 4.61 22.27
CA PRO A 187 -8.35 4.01 21.02
C PRO A 187 -7.18 3.48 20.18
N MET A 188 -7.45 2.42 19.42
CA MET A 188 -6.53 1.88 18.43
C MET A 188 -6.38 2.87 17.26
N PRO A 189 -5.17 3.38 16.97
CA PRO A 189 -4.98 4.34 15.89
C PRO A 189 -5.16 3.68 14.50
N PRO A 190 -5.50 4.48 13.47
CA PRO A 190 -5.59 3.99 12.10
C PRO A 190 -4.22 3.58 11.55
N LEU A 191 -4.22 2.66 10.59
CA LEU A 191 -3.00 2.27 9.87
C LEU A 191 -2.54 3.40 8.94
N LYS A 192 -1.22 3.62 8.91
CA LYS A 192 -0.59 4.74 8.19
C LYS A 192 -0.12 4.36 6.79
N THR A 193 0.21 5.37 6.00
CA THR A 193 1.00 5.25 4.76
C THR A 193 2.44 5.68 5.03
N LEU A 194 3.42 4.85 4.68
CA LEU A 194 4.84 5.19 4.76
C LEU A 194 5.36 5.68 3.41
N VAL A 195 5.93 6.88 3.34
CA VAL A 195 6.59 7.42 2.15
C VAL A 195 8.10 7.35 2.32
N ILE A 196 8.76 6.52 1.51
CA ILE A 196 10.21 6.37 1.48
C ILE A 196 10.78 7.27 0.39
N GLY A 197 11.82 8.05 0.70
CA GLY A 197 12.42 8.98 -0.24
C GLY A 197 11.82 10.39 -0.18
N ALA A 198 11.31 10.80 0.98
CA ALA A 198 10.60 12.07 1.20
C ALA A 198 11.40 13.32 0.79
N LYS A 199 12.73 13.25 0.78
CA LYS A 199 13.61 14.39 0.43
C LYS A 199 13.84 14.56 -1.08
N GLY A 200 13.37 13.62 -1.91
CA GLY A 200 13.46 13.70 -3.37
C GLY A 200 12.35 14.55 -4.00
N GLN A 201 12.40 14.77 -5.32
CA GLN A 201 11.43 15.62 -6.05
C GLN A 201 9.98 15.16 -5.81
N LEU A 202 9.70 13.86 -5.98
CA LEU A 202 8.37 13.29 -5.71
C LEU A 202 8.02 13.28 -4.22
N GLY A 203 8.99 12.97 -3.35
CA GLY A 203 8.76 12.95 -1.90
C GLY A 203 8.29 14.30 -1.36
N ARG A 204 8.86 15.40 -1.86
CA ARG A 204 8.43 16.77 -1.53
C ARG A 204 7.03 17.07 -2.07
N ALA A 205 6.75 16.72 -3.32
CA ALA A 205 5.42 16.89 -3.90
C ALA A 205 4.33 16.11 -3.13
N LEU A 206 4.63 14.89 -2.68
CA LEU A 206 3.73 14.12 -1.81
C LEU A 206 3.57 14.76 -0.43
N THR A 207 4.64 15.33 0.12
CA THR A 207 4.60 16.05 1.42
C THR A 207 3.67 17.25 1.33
N GLU A 208 3.75 18.01 0.24
CA GLU A 208 2.86 19.15 -0.02
C GLU A 208 1.41 18.71 -0.19
N LEU A 209 1.16 17.72 -1.06
CA LEU A 209 -0.19 17.21 -1.36
C LEU A 209 -0.88 16.64 -0.12
N TRP A 210 -0.14 16.00 0.79
CA TRP A 210 -0.67 15.35 1.99
C TRP A 210 -0.35 16.09 3.30
N SER A 211 -0.05 17.38 3.24
CA SER A 211 0.40 18.17 4.39
C SER A 211 -0.58 18.24 5.57
N GLY A 212 -1.88 18.01 5.33
CA GLY A 212 -2.92 17.92 6.36
C GLY A 212 -3.22 16.51 6.88
N ARG A 213 -2.54 15.47 6.38
CA ARG A 213 -2.83 14.08 6.75
C ARG A 213 -1.97 13.61 7.92
N THR A 214 -2.61 13.17 9.00
CA THR A 214 -1.95 12.57 10.16
C THR A 214 -1.68 11.07 10.00
N ASP A 215 -2.27 10.45 8.98
CA ASP A 215 -2.13 9.02 8.66
C ASP A 215 -1.03 8.74 7.62
N VAL A 216 -0.12 9.70 7.40
CA VAL A 216 1.02 9.55 6.50
C VAL A 216 2.32 9.90 7.23
N GLU A 217 3.32 9.05 7.07
CA GLU A 217 4.66 9.24 7.61
C GLU A 217 5.67 9.39 6.47
N PHE A 218 6.52 10.42 6.55
CA PHE A 218 7.49 10.75 5.51
C PHE A 218 8.91 10.53 6.03
N ILE A 219 9.65 9.62 5.39
CA ILE A 219 11.02 9.30 5.80
C ILE A 219 12.04 9.52 4.69
N GLY A 220 13.19 10.04 5.09
CA GLY A 220 14.35 10.22 4.23
C GLY A 220 15.30 9.02 4.24
N ARG A 221 16.35 9.12 3.43
CA ARG A 221 17.42 8.11 3.31
C ARG A 221 18.17 7.85 4.62
N ASP A 222 18.17 8.84 5.51
CA ASP A 222 18.75 8.77 6.86
C ASP A 222 18.04 7.78 7.78
N VAL A 223 16.78 7.43 7.48
CA VAL A 223 16.01 6.42 8.23
C VAL A 223 15.98 5.10 7.46
N VAL A 224 15.61 5.13 6.18
CA VAL A 224 15.59 3.95 5.31
C VAL A 224 16.46 4.22 4.08
N ASP A 225 17.54 3.44 3.94
CA ASP A 225 18.36 3.41 2.74
C ASP A 225 18.12 2.08 2.02
N LEU A 226 17.48 2.13 0.84
CA LEU A 226 17.17 0.93 0.05
C LEU A 226 18.40 0.15 -0.42
N ALA A 227 19.59 0.76 -0.41
CA ALA A 227 20.84 0.04 -0.67
C ALA A 227 21.35 -0.73 0.56
N ARG A 228 20.71 -0.57 1.73
CA ARG A 228 21.08 -1.13 3.03
C ARG A 228 19.87 -1.83 3.67
N PRO A 229 19.63 -3.11 3.35
CA PRO A 229 18.40 -3.82 3.75
C PRO A 229 18.19 -3.87 5.27
N GLU A 230 19.26 -3.81 6.07
CA GLU A 230 19.18 -3.77 7.53
C GLU A 230 18.41 -2.54 8.06
N THR A 231 18.33 -1.46 7.28
CA THR A 231 17.55 -0.27 7.67
C THR A 231 16.03 -0.52 7.67
N LEU A 232 15.57 -1.54 6.94
CA LEU A 232 14.15 -1.93 6.88
C LEU A 232 13.73 -2.75 8.11
N GLU A 233 14.67 -3.36 8.83
CA GLU A 233 14.40 -4.19 10.01
C GLU A 233 13.94 -3.37 11.21
N ALA A 234 14.30 -2.08 11.25
CA ALA A 234 13.92 -1.17 12.33
C ALA A 234 12.50 -0.60 12.21
N ILE A 235 11.81 -0.87 11.09
CA ILE A 235 10.47 -0.33 10.83
C ILE A 235 9.41 -1.29 11.39
N ASN A 236 8.50 -0.76 12.23
CA ASN A 236 7.31 -1.51 12.63
C ASN A 236 6.29 -1.54 11.47
N TRP A 237 6.39 -2.56 10.62
CA TRP A 237 5.52 -2.70 9.44
C TRP A 237 4.04 -2.89 9.78
N GLN A 238 3.70 -3.35 11.00
CA GLN A 238 2.31 -3.52 11.45
C GLN A 238 1.56 -2.19 11.64
N ALA A 239 2.27 -1.08 11.76
CA ALA A 239 1.68 0.26 11.87
C ALA A 239 1.19 0.81 10.53
N TYR A 240 1.49 0.14 9.42
CA TYR A 240 1.24 0.64 8.07
C TYR A 240 0.25 -0.24 7.29
N ARG A 241 -0.43 0.39 6.33
CA ARG A 241 -1.26 -0.27 5.30
C ARG A 241 -0.71 -0.11 3.89
N THR A 242 0.14 0.90 3.69
CA THR A 242 0.65 1.29 2.38
C THR A 242 2.11 1.74 2.49
N ILE A 243 2.92 1.37 1.50
CA ILE A 243 4.27 1.89 1.27
C ILE A 243 4.25 2.65 -0.05
N VAL A 244 4.74 3.88 -0.07
CA VAL A 244 5.03 4.63 -1.29
C VAL A 244 6.55 4.76 -1.41
N ASN A 245 7.13 3.98 -2.32
CA ASN A 245 8.55 4.02 -2.60
C ASN A 245 8.87 5.06 -3.68
N ALA A 246 9.23 6.26 -3.25
CA ALA A 246 9.75 7.35 -4.09
C ALA A 246 11.29 7.41 -4.09
N ALA A 247 11.98 6.44 -3.50
CA ALA A 247 13.43 6.36 -3.47
C ALA A 247 13.98 5.57 -4.66
N ALA A 248 15.04 6.10 -5.27
CA ALA A 248 15.77 5.44 -6.35
C ALA A 248 17.18 6.03 -6.46
N TYR A 249 18.09 5.25 -7.04
CA TYR A 249 19.34 5.77 -7.59
C TYR A 249 19.07 6.27 -9.02
N THR A 250 19.20 7.57 -9.26
CA THR A 250 18.78 8.22 -10.52
C THR A 250 19.93 8.87 -11.30
N ALA A 251 21.18 8.65 -10.89
CA ALA A 251 22.35 9.16 -11.62
C ALA A 251 22.67 8.23 -12.81
N VAL A 252 21.97 8.45 -13.93
CA VAL A 252 21.96 7.53 -15.09
C VAL A 252 23.37 7.24 -15.63
N ASP A 253 24.17 8.27 -15.90
CA ASP A 253 25.53 8.10 -16.43
C ASP A 253 26.48 7.50 -15.38
N GLU A 254 26.34 7.87 -14.10
CA GLU A 254 27.17 7.32 -13.02
C GLU A 254 26.91 5.82 -12.79
N ALA A 255 25.69 5.35 -13.09
CA ALA A 255 25.33 3.94 -13.01
C ALA A 255 26.19 3.04 -13.92
N GLU A 256 26.80 3.58 -14.98
CA GLU A 256 27.69 2.81 -15.86
C GLU A 256 29.07 2.55 -15.25
N THR A 257 29.48 3.33 -14.25
CA THR A 257 30.72 3.09 -13.51
C THR A 257 30.64 1.81 -12.67
N ALA A 258 31.78 1.23 -12.29
CA ALA A 258 31.78 0.03 -11.43
C ALA A 258 31.08 0.28 -10.08
N VAL A 259 31.33 1.44 -9.46
CA VAL A 259 30.74 1.82 -8.17
C VAL A 259 29.26 2.15 -8.31
N GLY A 260 28.91 3.00 -9.28
CA GLY A 260 27.52 3.39 -9.52
C GLY A 260 26.65 2.21 -9.95
N ARG A 261 27.20 1.23 -10.69
CA ARG A 261 26.50 -0.02 -11.03
C ARG A 261 26.09 -0.80 -9.79
N ALA A 262 27.01 -1.03 -8.86
CA ALA A 262 26.70 -1.71 -7.61
C ALA A 262 25.62 -0.95 -6.82
N GLN A 263 25.75 0.37 -6.71
CA GLN A 263 24.78 1.22 -6.01
C GLN A 263 23.39 1.21 -6.66
N ALA A 264 23.34 1.29 -8.00
CA ALA A 264 22.09 1.22 -8.76
C ALA A 264 21.38 -0.11 -8.54
N TRP A 265 22.09 -1.25 -8.64
CA TRP A 265 21.49 -2.57 -8.38
C TRP A 265 21.02 -2.74 -6.93
N SER A 266 21.80 -2.27 -5.95
CA SER A 266 21.39 -2.30 -4.55
C SER A 266 20.11 -1.49 -4.30
N ALA A 267 20.06 -0.23 -4.77
CA ALA A 267 18.94 0.67 -4.50
C ALA A 267 17.71 0.43 -5.38
N ASN A 268 17.88 0.08 -6.65
CA ASN A 268 16.80 -0.01 -7.63
C ASN A 268 16.27 -1.43 -7.84
N ALA A 269 17.06 -2.47 -7.54
CA ALA A 269 16.63 -3.86 -7.68
C ALA A 269 16.45 -4.56 -6.32
N ALA A 270 17.52 -4.65 -5.52
CA ALA A 270 17.47 -5.35 -4.23
C ALA A 270 16.52 -4.67 -3.23
N GLY A 271 16.61 -3.34 -3.10
CA GLY A 271 15.70 -2.55 -2.26
C GLY A 271 14.22 -2.81 -2.56
N PRO A 272 13.72 -2.59 -3.79
CA PRO A 272 12.34 -2.91 -4.16
C PRO A 272 11.98 -4.38 -3.99
N SER A 273 12.91 -5.32 -4.20
CA SER A 273 12.66 -6.74 -3.90
C SER A 273 12.41 -6.99 -2.41
N HIS A 274 13.13 -6.32 -1.51
CA HIS A 274 12.86 -6.42 -0.08
C HIS A 274 11.52 -5.77 0.30
N LEU A 275 11.18 -4.62 -0.28
CA LEU A 275 9.88 -4.01 -0.09
C LEU A 275 8.73 -4.89 -0.60
N ALA A 276 8.90 -5.57 -1.74
CA ALA A 276 7.93 -6.49 -2.30
C ALA A 276 7.66 -7.69 -1.38
N ARG A 277 8.71 -8.23 -0.76
CA ARG A 277 8.62 -9.27 0.26
C ARG A 277 7.86 -8.77 1.49
N LEU A 278 8.28 -7.64 2.07
CA LEU A 278 7.65 -7.05 3.25
C LEU A 278 6.17 -6.71 3.01
N ALA A 279 5.85 -6.16 1.84
CA ALA A 279 4.48 -5.87 1.46
C ALA A 279 3.62 -7.13 1.36
N SER A 280 4.20 -8.25 0.92
CA SER A 280 3.48 -9.53 0.85
C SER A 280 3.31 -10.16 2.24
N GLU A 281 4.34 -10.09 3.08
CA GLU A 281 4.32 -10.60 4.47
C GLU A 281 3.30 -9.85 5.34
N HIS A 282 3.23 -8.53 5.21
CA HIS A 282 2.37 -7.67 6.03
C HIS A 282 1.08 -7.23 5.30
N ASN A 283 0.75 -7.84 4.15
CA ASN A 283 -0.43 -7.50 3.33
C ASN A 283 -0.56 -6.00 2.99
N LEU A 284 0.57 -5.32 2.78
CA LEU A 284 0.64 -3.89 2.48
C LEU A 284 0.37 -3.63 1.00
N THR A 285 -0.16 -2.44 0.72
CA THR A 285 -0.19 -1.93 -0.65
C THR A 285 1.16 -1.28 -0.98
N LEU A 286 1.85 -1.73 -2.03
CA LEU A 286 3.15 -1.20 -2.44
C LEU A 286 3.02 -0.34 -3.70
N VAL A 287 3.19 0.98 -3.55
CA VAL A 287 3.35 1.92 -4.66
C VAL A 287 4.85 2.05 -4.96
N HIS A 288 5.27 1.76 -6.19
CA HIS A 288 6.65 1.83 -6.64
C HIS A 288 6.77 2.70 -7.89
N ILE A 289 7.72 3.64 -7.87
CA ILE A 289 7.97 4.52 -9.01
C ILE A 289 9.04 3.91 -9.90
N SER A 290 8.71 3.75 -11.17
CA SER A 290 9.57 3.22 -12.22
C SER A 290 9.90 4.30 -13.26
N THR A 291 10.37 3.90 -14.44
CA THR A 291 10.90 4.77 -15.50
C THR A 291 10.56 4.20 -16.88
N ASP A 292 10.49 5.07 -17.87
CA ASP A 292 10.56 4.77 -19.30
C ASP A 292 11.86 4.03 -19.72
N TYR A 293 12.97 4.21 -19.00
CA TYR A 293 14.27 3.56 -19.30
C TYR A 293 14.25 2.02 -19.15
N VAL A 294 13.11 1.43 -18.77
CA VAL A 294 12.90 -0.02 -18.82
C VAL A 294 12.68 -0.53 -20.26
N PHE A 295 12.57 0.37 -21.24
CA PHE A 295 12.45 0.10 -22.67
C PHE A 295 13.68 0.61 -23.45
N ASP A 296 13.86 0.10 -24.67
CA ASP A 296 14.93 0.53 -25.58
C ASP A 296 14.62 1.77 -26.41
N GLY A 297 13.35 2.19 -26.44
CA GLY A 297 12.89 3.32 -27.25
C GLY A 297 12.84 3.05 -28.75
N THR A 298 12.74 1.77 -29.16
CA THR A 298 12.49 1.41 -30.57
C THR A 298 11.02 1.50 -30.98
N ILE A 299 10.12 1.63 -29.99
CA ILE A 299 8.69 1.87 -30.16
C ILE A 299 8.41 3.32 -29.81
N ASP A 300 7.65 4.02 -30.66
CA ASP A 300 7.40 5.46 -30.50
C ASP A 300 6.66 5.81 -29.20
N VAL A 301 5.70 4.97 -28.79
CA VAL A 301 4.90 5.16 -27.56
C VAL A 301 4.71 3.81 -26.86
N HIS A 302 5.21 3.70 -25.63
CA HIS A 302 5.27 2.44 -24.89
C HIS A 302 4.01 2.17 -24.07
N SER A 303 3.60 0.90 -24.03
CA SER A 303 2.43 0.43 -23.24
C SER A 303 2.85 -0.28 -21.96
N GLU A 304 1.95 -0.46 -20.99
CA GLU A 304 2.26 -1.16 -19.75
C GLU A 304 2.59 -2.64 -19.94
N ASN A 305 2.09 -3.26 -21.02
CA ASN A 305 2.28 -4.68 -21.34
C ASN A 305 3.55 -4.95 -22.16
N GLU A 306 4.28 -3.92 -22.53
CA GLU A 306 5.51 -4.06 -23.30
C GLU A 306 6.59 -4.79 -22.48
N PRO A 307 7.28 -5.79 -23.05
CA PRO A 307 8.40 -6.46 -22.39
C PRO A 307 9.56 -5.51 -22.11
N PHE A 308 10.32 -5.78 -21.05
CA PHE A 308 11.50 -4.99 -20.72
C PHE A 308 12.64 -5.19 -21.73
N THR A 309 13.18 -4.09 -22.25
CA THR A 309 14.36 -4.06 -23.14
C THR A 309 15.33 -2.92 -22.78
N PRO A 310 15.72 -2.74 -21.50
CA PRO A 310 16.52 -1.60 -21.08
C PRO A 310 17.93 -1.58 -21.70
N LEU A 311 18.37 -0.42 -22.19
CA LEU A 311 19.68 -0.26 -22.84
C LEU A 311 20.87 -0.21 -21.87
N GLY A 312 20.70 0.45 -20.71
CA GLY A 312 21.78 0.75 -19.76
C GLY A 312 21.52 0.27 -18.35
N VAL A 313 22.51 0.40 -17.47
CA VAL A 313 22.49 -0.13 -16.09
C VAL A 313 21.35 0.45 -15.26
N TYR A 314 21.09 1.75 -15.37
CA TYR A 314 19.96 2.38 -14.67
C TYR A 314 18.64 1.68 -15.04
N GLY A 315 18.34 1.58 -16.34
CA GLY A 315 17.14 0.92 -16.85
C GLY A 315 17.06 -0.56 -16.45
N GLN A 316 18.18 -1.29 -16.56
CA GLN A 316 18.26 -2.70 -16.16
C GLN A 316 17.94 -2.90 -14.68
N SER A 317 18.54 -2.08 -13.81
CA SER A 317 18.29 -2.15 -12.37
C SER A 317 16.85 -1.80 -12.01
N LYS A 318 16.24 -0.82 -12.68
CA LYS A 318 14.82 -0.44 -12.50
C LYS A 318 13.87 -1.54 -12.99
N ALA A 319 14.13 -2.13 -14.16
CA ALA A 319 13.33 -3.24 -14.69
C ALA A 319 13.37 -4.48 -13.76
N ALA A 320 14.53 -4.76 -13.15
CA ALA A 320 14.65 -5.82 -12.15
C ALA A 320 13.81 -5.51 -10.89
N GLY A 321 13.83 -4.26 -10.40
CA GLY A 321 12.95 -3.81 -9.32
C GLY A 321 11.46 -3.92 -9.65
N ASP A 322 11.06 -3.48 -10.84
CA ASP A 322 9.68 -3.61 -11.33
C ASP A 322 9.23 -5.07 -11.36
N HIS A 323 10.08 -5.96 -11.86
CA HIS A 323 9.77 -7.39 -11.91
C HIS A 323 9.51 -7.92 -10.49
N ALA A 324 10.36 -7.60 -9.52
CA ALA A 324 10.17 -8.03 -8.13
C ALA A 324 8.87 -7.48 -7.54
N VAL A 325 8.58 -6.19 -7.71
CA VAL A 325 7.35 -5.55 -7.20
C VAL A 325 6.10 -6.13 -7.86
N SER A 326 6.17 -6.51 -9.14
CA SER A 326 5.02 -7.09 -9.86
C SER A 326 4.54 -8.42 -9.27
N THR A 327 5.38 -9.10 -8.48
CA THR A 327 5.02 -10.34 -7.78
C THR A 327 4.18 -10.09 -6.52
N THR A 328 4.17 -8.87 -5.98
CA THR A 328 3.35 -8.48 -4.84
C THR A 328 1.90 -8.38 -5.26
N ARG A 329 0.96 -8.99 -4.53
CA ARG A 329 -0.47 -9.00 -4.92
C ARG A 329 -1.10 -7.59 -4.98
N ARG A 330 -0.71 -6.71 -4.06
CA ARG A 330 -1.26 -5.36 -3.90
C ARG A 330 -0.22 -4.31 -4.29
N HIS A 331 0.04 -4.17 -5.59
CA HIS A 331 1.03 -3.20 -6.07
C HIS A 331 0.45 -2.18 -7.03
N TYR A 332 1.06 -1.00 -7.05
CA TYR A 332 0.98 -0.03 -8.11
C TYR A 332 2.39 0.30 -8.58
N ILE A 333 2.76 -0.09 -9.81
CA ILE A 333 4.02 0.34 -10.42
C ILE A 333 3.69 1.54 -11.32
N LEU A 334 4.24 2.71 -11.04
CA LEU A 334 4.02 3.91 -11.85
C LEU A 334 5.28 4.18 -12.69
N ARG A 335 5.24 3.85 -13.99
CA ARG A 335 6.32 4.20 -14.92
C ARG A 335 6.17 5.66 -15.33
N THR A 336 7.22 6.45 -15.19
CA THR A 336 7.21 7.88 -15.52
C THR A 336 8.43 8.25 -16.36
N SER A 337 8.47 9.46 -16.90
CA SER A 337 9.58 9.98 -17.69
C SER A 337 9.86 11.44 -17.36
N TRP A 338 11.12 11.85 -17.49
CA TRP A 338 11.54 13.26 -17.55
C TRP A 338 10.98 14.10 -16.37
N VAL A 339 11.21 13.61 -15.15
CA VAL A 339 10.58 14.14 -13.94
C VAL A 339 11.07 15.56 -13.58
N ILE A 340 10.13 16.48 -13.37
CA ILE A 340 10.36 17.88 -12.99
C ILE A 340 9.68 18.17 -11.64
N GLY A 341 10.44 18.64 -10.66
CA GLY A 341 9.91 19.10 -9.38
C GLY A 341 10.98 19.86 -8.61
N GLU A 342 10.76 20.05 -7.31
CA GLU A 342 11.70 20.81 -6.49
C GLU A 342 13.05 20.08 -6.34
N GLY A 343 14.10 20.64 -6.97
CA GLY A 343 15.46 20.11 -6.96
C GLY A 343 16.16 20.29 -8.30
N LYS A 344 17.30 19.62 -8.47
CA LYS A 344 18.03 19.63 -9.75
C LYS A 344 17.25 18.84 -10.80
N ASN A 345 16.83 19.52 -11.87
CA ASN A 345 16.18 18.91 -13.02
C ASN A 345 16.56 19.65 -14.32
N PHE A 346 16.11 19.12 -15.46
CA PHE A 346 16.44 19.68 -16.78
C PHE A 346 15.90 21.10 -16.97
N VAL A 347 14.63 21.34 -16.63
CA VAL A 347 13.97 22.65 -16.78
C VAL A 347 14.70 23.74 -15.98
N HIS A 348 15.00 23.48 -14.71
CA HIS A 348 15.78 24.41 -13.88
C HIS A 348 17.19 24.64 -14.43
N THR A 349 17.82 23.60 -15.00
CA THR A 349 19.14 23.75 -15.64
C THR A 349 19.06 24.67 -16.86
N MET A 350 18.05 24.48 -17.73
CA MET A 350 17.86 25.32 -18.91
C MET A 350 17.51 26.77 -18.54
N ALA A 351 16.62 26.98 -17.56
CA ALA A 351 16.28 28.32 -17.07
C ALA A 351 17.53 29.05 -16.53
N SER A 352 18.35 28.38 -15.71
CA SER A 352 19.59 28.95 -15.18
C SER A 352 20.60 29.30 -16.29
N LEU A 353 20.70 28.49 -17.36
CA LEU A 353 21.54 28.81 -18.51
C LEU A 353 21.01 30.00 -19.31
N ALA A 354 19.68 30.12 -19.42
CA ALA A 354 19.02 31.25 -20.06
C ALA A 354 19.35 32.56 -19.31
N ASP A 355 19.16 32.58 -17.98
CA ASP A 355 19.46 33.71 -17.10
C ASP A 355 20.93 34.16 -17.19
N ARG A 356 21.84 33.18 -17.31
CA ARG A 356 23.28 33.42 -17.42
C ARG A 356 23.73 33.83 -18.83
N GLY A 357 22.84 33.94 -19.80
CA GLY A 357 23.22 34.31 -21.16
C GLY A 357 23.98 33.19 -21.92
N ILE A 358 23.93 31.93 -21.46
CA ILE A 358 24.62 30.80 -22.11
C ILE A 358 23.73 30.14 -23.15
N SER A 359 24.28 29.84 -24.33
CA SER A 359 23.59 29.13 -25.42
C SER A 359 23.99 27.64 -25.41
N PRO A 360 23.12 26.73 -24.92
CA PRO A 360 23.44 25.31 -24.84
C PRO A 360 23.26 24.58 -26.18
N SER A 361 23.94 23.44 -26.32
CA SER A 361 23.56 22.41 -27.29
C SER A 361 22.70 21.36 -26.61
N VAL A 362 21.60 20.96 -27.23
CA VAL A 362 20.60 20.03 -26.66
C VAL A 362 20.18 19.02 -27.71
N VAL A 363 20.03 17.75 -27.30
CA VAL A 363 19.65 16.65 -28.19
C VAL A 363 18.25 16.82 -28.77
N ASP A 364 18.10 16.57 -30.07
CA ASP A 364 16.86 16.75 -30.84
C ASP A 364 16.32 15.42 -31.41
N ASP A 365 16.94 14.31 -31.04
CA ASP A 365 16.60 12.95 -31.47
C ASP A 365 16.26 12.03 -30.26
N GLN A 366 15.88 12.63 -29.13
CA GLN A 366 15.32 11.93 -27.95
C GLN A 366 13.96 12.55 -27.62
N PHE A 367 12.90 11.75 -27.69
CA PHE A 367 11.51 12.19 -27.68
C PHE A 367 10.75 11.67 -26.47
N GLY A 368 9.96 12.53 -25.83
CA GLY A 368 9.19 12.16 -24.66
C GLY A 368 8.22 13.26 -24.22
N ARG A 369 7.79 13.15 -22.97
CA ARG A 369 6.99 14.18 -22.27
C ARG A 369 7.61 14.47 -20.92
N LEU A 370 7.59 15.74 -20.52
CA LEU A 370 7.88 16.10 -19.13
C LEU A 370 6.85 15.45 -18.21
N THR A 371 7.26 15.14 -16.98
CA THR A 371 6.31 14.76 -15.93
C THR A 371 6.57 15.55 -14.66
N PHE A 372 5.61 16.37 -14.24
CA PHE A 372 5.74 17.09 -12.98
C PHE A 372 5.56 16.14 -11.80
N ALA A 373 6.41 16.28 -10.79
CA ALA A 373 6.39 15.45 -9.58
C ALA A 373 5.04 15.55 -8.84
N SER A 374 4.39 16.73 -8.88
CA SER A 374 3.03 16.94 -8.38
C SER A 374 1.98 16.13 -9.15
N GLU A 375 2.19 15.89 -10.44
CA GLU A 375 1.28 15.09 -11.26
C GLU A 375 1.40 13.59 -10.95
N ILE A 376 2.62 13.11 -10.71
CA ILE A 376 2.85 11.75 -10.20
C ILE A 376 2.21 11.60 -8.82
N ALA A 377 2.38 12.59 -7.93
CA ALA A 377 1.77 12.58 -6.60
C ALA A 377 0.23 12.50 -6.69
N ARG A 378 -0.39 13.26 -7.60
CA ARG A 378 -1.84 13.23 -7.85
C ARG A 378 -2.30 11.88 -8.38
N ALA A 379 -1.51 11.23 -9.25
CA ALA A 379 -1.82 9.89 -9.74
C ALA A 379 -1.75 8.83 -8.63
N ILE A 380 -0.76 8.93 -7.73
CA ILE A 380 -0.65 8.05 -6.56
C ILE A 380 -1.88 8.19 -5.66
N ASP A 381 -2.26 9.42 -5.32
CA ASP A 381 -3.43 9.69 -4.49
C ASP A 381 -4.72 9.16 -5.15
N HIS A 382 -4.89 9.41 -6.45
CA HIS A 382 -6.02 8.90 -7.23
C HIS A 382 -6.11 7.37 -7.21
N LEU A 383 -5.02 6.65 -7.46
CA LEU A 383 -5.01 5.18 -7.46
C LEU A 383 -5.28 4.59 -6.07
N LEU A 384 -4.79 5.24 -5.01
CA LEU A 384 -5.01 4.81 -3.62
C LEU A 384 -6.45 5.08 -3.16
N THR A 385 -7.05 6.21 -3.56
CA THR A 385 -8.40 6.62 -3.13
C THR A 385 -9.52 5.99 -3.96
N SER A 386 -9.33 5.85 -5.28
CA SER A 386 -10.32 5.23 -6.18
C SER A 386 -10.43 3.71 -6.01
N GLY A 387 -9.42 3.06 -5.44
CA GLY A 387 -9.36 1.59 -5.37
C GLY A 387 -9.23 0.95 -6.76
N ALA A 388 -8.55 1.62 -7.69
CA ALA A 388 -8.26 1.09 -9.02
C ALA A 388 -7.63 -0.31 -8.95
N LYS A 389 -7.72 -1.08 -10.04
CA LYS A 389 -7.14 -2.42 -10.04
C LYS A 389 -5.62 -2.34 -9.86
N PHE A 390 -5.07 -3.12 -8.92
CA PHE A 390 -3.61 -3.23 -8.76
C PHE A 390 -2.92 -3.65 -10.07
N GLY A 391 -1.72 -3.13 -10.29
CA GLY A 391 -0.93 -3.37 -11.50
C GLY A 391 -0.01 -2.21 -11.86
N THR A 392 0.59 -2.29 -13.05
CA THR A 392 1.42 -1.23 -13.62
C THR A 392 0.57 -0.16 -14.31
N TYR A 393 0.93 1.10 -14.16
CA TYR A 393 0.34 2.26 -14.82
C TYR A 393 1.46 3.15 -15.37
N ASN A 394 1.31 3.61 -16.59
CA ASN A 394 2.14 4.68 -17.12
C ASN A 394 1.61 6.03 -16.65
N VAL A 395 2.51 6.92 -16.21
CA VAL A 395 2.18 8.22 -15.61
C VAL A 395 3.14 9.28 -16.12
N THR A 396 2.64 10.11 -17.03
CA THR A 396 3.29 11.34 -17.48
C THR A 396 2.26 12.47 -17.55
N ASN A 397 2.71 13.70 -17.79
CA ASN A 397 1.77 14.72 -18.25
C ASN A 397 1.25 14.39 -19.66
N SER A 398 0.11 14.98 -20.02
CA SER A 398 -0.42 14.91 -21.38
C SER A 398 0.25 15.95 -22.30
N GLY A 399 -0.20 16.02 -23.55
CA GLY A 399 0.34 16.92 -24.58
C GLY A 399 1.18 16.22 -25.65
N ASP A 400 1.79 17.02 -26.51
CA ASP A 400 2.58 16.53 -27.65
C ASP A 400 3.88 15.83 -27.22
N VAL A 401 4.27 14.77 -27.92
CA VAL A 401 5.59 14.17 -27.72
C VAL A 401 6.62 15.06 -28.41
N VAL A 402 7.64 15.51 -27.66
CA VAL A 402 8.61 16.52 -28.12
C VAL A 402 10.04 16.10 -27.81
N SER A 403 11.01 16.71 -28.49
CA SER A 403 12.42 16.49 -28.17
C SER A 403 12.87 17.27 -26.93
N TRP A 404 13.99 16.86 -26.31
CA TRP A 404 14.63 17.68 -25.28
C TRP A 404 15.00 19.08 -25.79
N SER A 405 15.39 19.20 -27.07
CA SER A 405 15.70 20.49 -27.68
C SER A 405 14.47 21.39 -27.73
N ASP A 406 13.28 20.86 -28.01
CA ASP A 406 12.04 21.64 -28.06
C ASP A 406 11.61 22.07 -26.66
N VAL A 407 11.76 21.21 -25.65
CA VAL A 407 11.60 21.61 -24.25
C VAL A 407 12.54 22.76 -23.89
N ALA A 408 13.82 22.66 -24.24
CA ALA A 408 14.80 23.71 -23.94
C ALA A 408 14.46 25.04 -24.63
N LYS A 409 14.08 25.01 -25.91
CA LYS A 409 13.61 26.19 -26.64
C LYS A 409 12.42 26.83 -25.93
N ARG A 410 11.45 26.02 -25.49
CA ARG A 410 10.27 26.51 -24.76
C ARG A 410 10.62 27.14 -23.42
N VAL A 411 11.54 26.54 -22.65
CA VAL A 411 12.05 27.13 -21.40
C VAL A 411 12.72 28.49 -21.68
N PHE A 412 13.53 28.60 -22.72
CA PHE A 412 14.19 29.86 -23.08
C PHE A 412 13.19 30.95 -23.43
N GLU A 413 12.16 30.63 -24.22
CA GLU A 413 11.09 31.57 -24.55
C GLU A 413 10.36 32.06 -23.29
N LEU A 414 10.02 31.15 -22.38
CA LEU A 414 9.32 31.47 -21.13
C LEU A 414 10.17 32.31 -20.16
N THR A 415 11.50 32.19 -20.20
CA THR A 415 12.42 33.04 -19.43
C THR A 415 12.84 34.32 -20.15
N GLY A 416 12.21 34.64 -21.30
CA GLY A 416 12.41 35.90 -22.02
C GLY A 416 13.62 35.91 -22.96
N ARG A 417 14.09 34.74 -23.41
CA ARG A 417 15.22 34.59 -24.32
C ARG A 417 14.83 33.87 -25.62
N GLU A 418 15.43 34.28 -26.74
CA GLU A 418 15.15 33.70 -28.06
C GLU A 418 15.45 32.19 -28.10
N SER A 419 14.51 31.40 -28.62
CA SER A 419 14.66 29.94 -28.79
C SER A 419 15.82 29.55 -29.72
N THR A 420 16.20 30.44 -30.65
CA THR A 420 17.40 30.27 -31.49
C THR A 420 18.72 30.25 -30.71
N SER A 421 18.69 30.60 -29.42
CA SER A 421 19.84 30.46 -28.51
C SER A 421 20.13 29.02 -28.12
N VAL A 422 19.22 28.08 -28.38
CA VAL A 422 19.40 26.64 -28.16
C VAL A 422 19.83 25.99 -29.48
N LYS A 423 20.98 25.32 -29.47
CA LYS A 423 21.48 24.58 -30.63
C LYS A 423 21.03 23.12 -30.57
N SER A 424 20.17 22.72 -31.49
CA SER A 424 19.77 21.32 -31.68
C SER A 424 20.95 20.49 -32.21
N VAL A 425 21.20 19.34 -31.60
CA VAL A 425 22.25 18.38 -32.00
C VAL A 425 21.73 16.95 -31.94
N THR A 426 22.40 16.01 -32.60
CA THR A 426 22.09 14.57 -32.46
C THR A 426 22.67 14.03 -31.16
N THR A 427 22.12 12.91 -30.66
CA THR A 427 22.67 12.16 -29.52
C THR A 427 24.12 11.74 -29.80
N ALA A 428 24.42 11.31 -31.03
CA ALA A 428 25.77 10.93 -31.45
C ALA A 428 26.76 12.10 -31.35
N ASP A 429 26.36 13.29 -31.81
CA ASP A 429 27.21 14.49 -31.72
C ASP A 429 27.35 14.97 -30.27
N PHE A 430 26.27 14.92 -29.48
CA PHE A 430 26.26 15.40 -28.10
C PHE A 430 27.20 14.60 -27.19
N PHE A 431 27.28 13.28 -27.39
CA PHE A 431 28.13 12.39 -26.60
C PHE A 431 29.44 12.00 -27.30
N ALA A 432 29.80 12.67 -28.41
CA ALA A 432 31.04 12.37 -29.12
C ALA A 432 32.26 12.45 -28.19
N GLY A 433 32.98 11.32 -28.04
CA GLY A 433 34.16 11.22 -27.17
C GLY A 433 33.88 11.00 -25.69
N ASN A 434 32.63 10.77 -25.30
CA ASN A 434 32.25 10.39 -23.93
C ASN A 434 31.81 8.93 -23.86
N ASP A 435 32.78 8.02 -23.74
CA ASP A 435 32.53 6.58 -23.61
C ASP A 435 31.82 6.18 -22.31
N MET A 436 31.67 7.12 -21.36
CA MET A 436 31.00 6.91 -20.08
C MET A 436 29.53 7.34 -20.09
N ALA A 437 29.02 7.88 -21.20
CA ALA A 437 27.62 8.26 -21.32
C ALA A 437 26.73 7.01 -21.35
N ALA A 438 25.68 7.00 -20.53
CA ALA A 438 24.71 5.92 -20.57
C ALA A 438 23.90 5.99 -21.88
N PRO A 439 23.58 4.84 -22.51
CA PRO A 439 22.69 4.82 -23.66
C PRO A 439 21.30 5.32 -23.25
N ARG A 440 20.70 6.16 -24.10
CA ARG A 440 19.38 6.77 -23.86
C ARG A 440 18.40 6.27 -24.93
N PRO A 441 17.17 5.91 -24.55
CA PRO A 441 16.15 5.54 -25.53
C PRO A 441 15.82 6.73 -26.44
N THR A 442 15.62 6.46 -27.73
CA THR A 442 15.20 7.47 -28.71
C THR A 442 13.78 7.94 -28.42
N HIS A 443 12.88 7.00 -28.08
CA HIS A 443 11.50 7.27 -27.73
C HIS A 443 11.23 6.86 -26.29
N SER A 444 10.63 7.76 -25.52
CA SER A 444 10.32 7.62 -24.09
C SER A 444 8.84 7.93 -23.79
N ALA A 445 8.02 8.16 -24.82
CA ALA A 445 6.62 8.48 -24.63
C ALA A 445 5.86 7.26 -24.11
N LEU A 446 4.92 7.48 -23.18
CA LEU A 446 4.13 6.43 -22.56
C LEU A 446 2.64 6.63 -22.89
N HIS A 447 1.93 5.54 -23.20
CA HIS A 447 0.46 5.54 -23.29
C HIS A 447 -0.16 5.81 -21.93
N LEU A 448 -1.20 6.65 -21.87
CA LEU A 448 -1.88 7.02 -20.61
C LEU A 448 -3.29 6.41 -20.47
N ASP A 449 -3.80 5.76 -21.52
CA ASP A 449 -5.16 5.24 -21.64
C ASP A 449 -5.61 4.41 -20.43
N LYS A 450 -4.71 3.60 -19.86
CA LYS A 450 -5.01 2.76 -18.71
C LYS A 450 -5.27 3.57 -17.44
N LEU A 451 -4.46 4.60 -17.20
CA LEU A 451 -4.65 5.52 -16.07
C LEU A 451 -5.91 6.37 -16.30
N GLU A 452 -6.12 6.85 -17.52
CA GLU A 452 -7.31 7.63 -17.89
C GLU A 452 -8.61 6.86 -17.73
N ALA A 453 -8.61 5.56 -18.06
CA ALA A 453 -9.75 4.66 -17.84
C ALA A 453 -10.14 4.51 -16.35
N THR A 454 -9.29 4.91 -15.40
CA THR A 454 -9.62 4.97 -13.97
C THR A 454 -10.30 6.29 -13.57
N GLY A 455 -10.49 7.22 -14.50
CA GLY A 455 -11.06 8.56 -14.27
C GLY A 455 -10.03 9.66 -14.00
N PHE A 456 -8.73 9.38 -14.15
CA PHE A 456 -7.67 10.37 -13.98
C PHE A 456 -7.43 11.13 -15.29
N SER A 457 -7.45 12.46 -15.27
CA SER A 457 -7.11 13.28 -16.44
C SER A 457 -5.75 13.93 -16.25
N ALA A 458 -4.74 13.59 -17.04
CA ALA A 458 -3.41 14.19 -16.93
C ALA A 458 -3.39 15.65 -17.47
N ALA A 459 -2.76 16.56 -16.73
CA ALA A 459 -2.56 17.94 -17.13
C ALA A 459 -1.52 18.05 -18.25
N ASP A 460 -1.65 19.04 -19.12
CA ASP A 460 -0.72 19.26 -20.23
C ASP A 460 0.66 19.69 -19.72
N GLN A 461 1.71 19.12 -20.31
CA GLN A 461 3.09 19.34 -19.87
C GLN A 461 3.55 20.80 -20.02
N PHE A 462 3.09 21.52 -21.04
CA PHE A 462 3.51 22.90 -21.31
C PHE A 462 2.65 23.93 -20.58
N GLU A 463 1.39 23.60 -20.28
CA GLU A 463 0.60 24.36 -19.30
C GLU A 463 1.28 24.32 -17.93
N MET A 464 1.64 23.14 -17.43
CA MET A 464 2.36 23.01 -16.16
C MET A 464 3.75 23.62 -16.19
N LEU A 465 4.47 23.52 -17.32
CA LEU A 465 5.77 24.18 -17.49
C LEU A 465 5.67 25.70 -17.35
N ASN A 466 4.65 26.30 -17.96
CA ASN A 466 4.40 27.73 -17.85
C ASN A 466 4.13 28.13 -16.40
N SER A 467 3.27 27.41 -15.69
CA SER A 467 3.01 27.64 -14.26
C SER A 467 4.22 27.41 -13.37
N TYR A 468 5.11 26.49 -13.74
CA TYR A 468 6.31 26.17 -12.96
C TYR A 468 7.43 27.22 -13.11
N LEU A 469 7.48 27.93 -14.24
CA LEU A 469 8.48 28.97 -14.52
C LEU A 469 7.98 30.40 -14.27
N SER A 470 6.68 30.58 -14.06
CA SER A 470 6.06 31.85 -13.64
C SER A 470 6.27 32.07 -12.14
#